data_AF-A0A4P8PRR5-F1
#
_entry.id   AF-A0A4P8PRR5-F1
#
_cell.length_a   1.000
_cell.length_b   1.000
_cell.length_c   1.000
_cell.angle_alpha   90.00
_cell.angle_beta   90.00
_cell.angle_gamma   90.00
#
_symmetry.space_group_name_H-M   'P 1'
#
loop_
_entity.id
_entity.type
_entity.pdbx_description
1 polymer ?
#
loop_
_entity_poly.entity_id
_entity_poly.type
_entity_poly.pdbx_seq_one_letter_code
_entity_poly.pdbx_strand_id
1 'polypeptide(L)'
;MTTTTTVFEQLPLAHLVPHPRNVRTAVGNVSDLATSIKAQGVLQPLVVAPHEILDQRWTIIAGHRRHAAAKKAGLKTVPCVIRHDLTGGADQLQAMLTENLQRSDLNAVEEGDAYQALLDLSIDVKAISARTGRTQKTIRERVKIAAAPEDVRTKVIDRQITIDEALTLQQFAAYPNVYETLAKYPGTANWSWAVQNAKNARSRADAGTKLVAALRTEGVRVMDNDEREAFRLEQTKARGVNLLWAKLPAEPKDRTSESVCASFHDSGYGAIDGCVSWHVLVTEDEADEEVDAAPTTERPSVEEARAAQKAKTEAAAEQARREQLAADLTTAATVRRDHLRDVLVEGSADTAHELLIGMVSDQLDETEVDVLELVVDMLSLPAVLDNTDDRGDILADRVRGAAQSMSAAKLVILLRYLEQLPAELALDNLSRWLPDCPPYSLQSANAWRCELGGPLGYEWSDVEAGLLDDLARAEAAADDE
;
A
#
# COMPACT_ATOMS: atom_id res chain seq x y z
N MET A 1 -5.19 -46.93 -20.04
CA MET A 1 -5.36 -47.14 -18.59
C MET A 1 -4.65 -48.43 -18.23
N THR A 2 -3.48 -48.33 -17.59
CA THR A 2 -2.78 -49.49 -17.03
C THR A 2 -3.47 -49.89 -15.73
N THR A 3 -3.89 -51.14 -15.61
CA THR A 3 -4.61 -51.64 -14.44
C THR A 3 -3.65 -51.75 -13.26
N THR A 4 -3.79 -50.86 -12.27
CA THR A 4 -2.97 -50.89 -11.06
C THR A 4 -3.29 -52.14 -10.22
N THR A 5 -2.40 -53.14 -10.23
CA THR A 5 -2.51 -54.32 -9.38
C THR A 5 -2.13 -53.98 -7.94
N THR A 6 -3.08 -53.46 -7.16
CA THR A 6 -2.98 -53.35 -5.70
C THR A 6 -3.12 -54.73 -5.04
N VAL A 7 -2.11 -55.16 -4.30
CA VAL A 7 -2.13 -56.40 -3.51
C VAL A 7 -2.37 -56.04 -2.03
N PHE A 8 -3.18 -56.83 -1.31
CA PHE A 8 -3.40 -56.67 0.13
C PHE A 8 -2.63 -57.76 0.89
N GLU A 9 -1.78 -57.36 1.84
CA GLU A 9 -0.92 -58.29 2.60
C GLU A 9 -0.70 -57.84 4.05
N GLN A 10 -0.38 -58.78 4.95
CA GLN A 10 0.06 -58.51 6.32
C GLN A 10 1.59 -58.45 6.39
N LEU A 11 2.16 -57.25 6.43
CA LEU A 11 3.60 -57.07 6.38
C LEU A 11 4.23 -56.91 7.78
N PRO A 12 5.42 -57.46 8.05
CA PRO A 12 6.14 -57.23 9.30
C PRO A 12 6.49 -55.75 9.49
N LEU A 13 6.24 -55.21 10.69
CA LEU A 13 6.57 -53.82 11.03
C LEU A 13 8.06 -53.50 10.87
N ALA A 14 8.95 -54.48 11.05
CA ALA A 14 10.39 -54.34 10.82
C ALA A 14 10.80 -54.22 9.34
N HIS A 15 9.87 -54.47 8.40
CA HIS A 15 10.13 -54.36 6.96
C HIS A 15 9.61 -53.03 6.37
N LEU A 16 8.87 -52.25 7.15
CA LEU A 16 8.31 -50.97 6.74
C LEU A 16 9.29 -49.83 7.07
N VAL A 17 9.59 -49.01 6.05
CA VAL A 17 10.51 -47.87 6.14
C VAL A 17 9.71 -46.59 5.87
N PRO A 18 9.70 -45.60 6.78
CA PRO A 18 9.12 -44.29 6.50
C PRO A 18 9.78 -43.63 5.30
N HIS A 19 9.00 -43.08 4.36
CA HIS A 19 9.55 -42.31 3.24
C HIS A 19 10.44 -41.14 3.76
N PRO A 20 11.69 -40.98 3.27
CA PRO A 20 12.65 -40.01 3.83
C PRO A 20 12.20 -38.55 3.65
N ARG A 21 11.45 -38.26 2.58
CA ARG A 21 10.83 -36.95 2.32
C ARG A 21 9.38 -36.84 2.78
N ASN A 22 8.98 -37.56 3.84
CA ASN A 22 7.64 -37.39 4.42
C ASN A 22 7.49 -35.97 4.99
N VAL A 23 6.59 -35.17 4.38
CA VAL A 23 6.30 -33.78 4.75
C VAL A 23 5.94 -33.63 6.23
N ARG A 24 5.30 -34.65 6.83
CA ARG A 24 4.94 -34.66 8.24
C ARG A 24 6.08 -35.23 9.10
N THR A 25 7.16 -34.44 9.25
CA THR A 25 8.37 -34.78 10.03
C THR A 25 8.06 -35.13 11.49
N ALA A 26 7.05 -34.49 12.10
CA ALA A 26 6.50 -34.87 13.40
C ALA A 26 5.15 -35.60 13.26
N VAL A 27 5.11 -36.90 13.57
CA VAL A 27 3.86 -37.72 13.60
C VAL A 27 2.88 -37.31 14.72
N GLY A 28 3.28 -36.38 15.60
CA GLY A 28 2.48 -35.86 16.71
C GLY A 28 2.27 -36.87 17.84
N ASN A 29 1.39 -36.54 18.79
CA ASN A 29 0.95 -37.50 19.79
C ASN A 29 0.11 -38.60 19.10
N VAL A 30 0.53 -39.84 19.26
CA VAL A 30 -0.14 -41.05 18.74
C VAL A 30 -0.57 -42.00 19.85
N SER A 31 -0.62 -41.55 21.11
CA SER A 31 -0.93 -42.39 22.27
C SER A 31 -2.33 -42.98 22.20
N ASP A 32 -3.35 -42.17 21.91
CA ASP A 32 -4.74 -42.62 21.85
C ASP A 32 -4.96 -43.56 20.64
N LEU A 33 -4.32 -43.24 19.51
CA LEU A 33 -4.31 -44.10 18.33
C LEU A 33 -3.60 -45.44 18.60
N ALA A 34 -2.54 -45.46 19.41
CA ALA A 34 -1.86 -46.69 19.82
C ALA A 34 -2.75 -47.52 20.77
N THR A 35 -3.48 -46.89 21.69
CA THR A 35 -4.47 -47.57 22.55
C THR A 35 -5.59 -48.19 21.71
N SER A 36 -6.14 -47.44 20.75
CA SER A 36 -7.14 -47.94 19.79
C SER A 36 -6.60 -49.12 18.95
N ILE A 37 -5.41 -48.98 18.35
CA ILE A 37 -4.78 -50.05 17.55
C ILE A 37 -4.44 -51.28 18.41
N LYS A 38 -4.11 -51.12 19.69
CA LYS A 38 -3.90 -52.25 20.61
C LYS A 38 -5.20 -53.01 20.90
N ALA A 39 -6.35 -52.32 20.91
CA ALA A 39 -7.65 -52.92 21.18
C ALA A 39 -8.33 -53.52 19.94
N GLN A 40 -8.20 -52.88 18.78
CA GLN A 40 -8.98 -53.19 17.56
C GLN A 40 -8.10 -53.56 16.35
N GLY A 41 -6.77 -53.51 16.48
CA GLY A 41 -5.86 -53.62 15.34
C GLY A 41 -5.87 -52.38 14.45
N VAL A 42 -5.20 -52.47 13.30
CA VAL A 42 -5.16 -51.39 12.31
C VAL A 42 -6.33 -51.57 11.34
N LEU A 43 -7.43 -50.83 11.57
CA LEU A 43 -8.66 -50.94 10.77
C LEU A 43 -8.48 -50.49 9.31
N GLN A 44 -7.75 -49.38 9.09
CA GLN A 44 -7.47 -48.86 7.75
C GLN A 44 -6.03 -49.24 7.35
N PRO A 45 -5.82 -50.00 6.26
CA PRO A 45 -4.50 -50.47 5.82
C PRO A 45 -3.54 -49.34 5.48
N LEU A 46 -2.25 -49.53 5.72
CA LEU A 46 -1.19 -48.63 5.26
C LEU A 46 -1.04 -48.77 3.73
N VAL A 47 -0.60 -47.73 3.03
CA VAL A 47 -0.24 -47.84 1.61
C VAL A 47 1.27 -47.85 1.51
N VAL A 48 1.84 -48.85 0.82
CA VAL A 48 3.28 -49.07 0.72
C VAL A 48 3.71 -49.35 -0.72
N ALA A 49 4.96 -49.07 -1.03
CA ALA A 49 5.61 -49.38 -2.32
C ALA A 49 6.92 -50.14 -2.09
N PRO A 50 7.48 -50.86 -3.07
CA PRO A 50 8.80 -51.48 -2.96
C PRO A 50 9.88 -50.44 -2.59
N HIS A 51 10.81 -50.77 -1.69
CA HIS A 51 11.88 -49.85 -1.33
C HIS A 51 12.99 -49.83 -2.41
N GLU A 52 13.40 -48.65 -2.88
CA GLU A 52 14.32 -48.48 -4.02
C GLU A 52 15.67 -49.22 -3.86
N ILE A 53 16.24 -49.20 -2.67
CA ILE A 53 17.62 -49.68 -2.40
C ILE A 53 17.66 -51.00 -1.62
N LEU A 54 16.57 -51.39 -0.95
CA LEU A 54 16.60 -52.46 0.07
C LEU A 54 15.62 -53.56 -0.30
N ASP A 55 16.15 -54.71 -0.70
CA ASP A 55 15.34 -55.90 -0.98
C ASP A 55 14.47 -56.29 0.22
N GLN A 56 13.24 -56.73 -0.09
CA GLN A 56 12.22 -57.14 0.89
C GLN A 56 11.85 -56.07 1.94
N ARG A 57 12.15 -54.80 1.67
CA ARG A 57 11.64 -53.63 2.40
C ARG A 57 10.57 -52.90 1.60
N TRP A 58 9.73 -52.17 2.32
CA TRP A 58 8.62 -51.43 1.77
C TRP A 58 8.64 -49.98 2.26
N THR A 59 8.61 -49.02 1.35
CA THR A 59 8.48 -47.61 1.68
C THR A 59 7.02 -47.29 2.01
N ILE A 60 6.78 -46.63 3.14
CA ILE A 60 5.45 -46.18 3.55
C ILE A 60 5.08 -44.95 2.73
N ILE A 61 4.06 -45.06 1.89
CA ILE A 61 3.49 -43.98 1.08
C ILE A 61 2.40 -43.25 1.85
N ALA A 62 1.50 -43.98 2.53
CA ALA A 62 0.47 -43.40 3.38
C ALA A 62 0.25 -44.19 4.67
N GLY A 63 -0.09 -43.48 5.74
CA GLY A 63 -0.35 -44.07 7.06
C GLY A 63 0.79 -43.97 8.08
N HIS A 64 1.75 -43.05 7.93
CA HIS A 64 2.88 -42.88 8.86
C HIS A 64 2.48 -42.77 10.35
N ARG A 65 1.35 -42.11 10.67
CA ARG A 65 0.81 -42.07 12.05
C ARG A 65 0.33 -43.43 12.54
N ARG A 66 -0.31 -44.23 11.67
CA ARG A 66 -0.76 -45.61 11.96
C ARG A 66 0.44 -46.54 12.17
N HIS A 67 1.50 -46.40 11.37
CA HIS A 67 2.77 -47.09 11.57
C HIS A 67 3.39 -46.80 12.95
N ALA A 68 3.55 -45.52 13.30
CA ALA A 68 4.11 -45.11 14.59
C ALA A 68 3.26 -45.61 15.77
N ALA A 69 1.94 -45.53 15.66
CA ALA A 69 1.00 -46.02 16.67
C ALA A 69 1.03 -47.55 16.81
N ALA A 70 1.09 -48.31 15.71
CA ALA A 70 1.20 -49.77 15.74
C ALA A 70 2.52 -50.24 16.37
N LYS A 71 3.63 -49.54 16.10
CA LYS A 71 4.91 -49.76 16.77
C LYS A 71 4.83 -49.50 18.27
N LYS A 72 4.17 -48.42 18.71
CA LYS A 72 3.91 -48.11 20.13
C LYS A 72 2.97 -49.11 20.81
N ALA A 73 2.01 -49.65 20.07
CA ALA A 73 1.07 -50.67 20.53
C ALA A 73 1.69 -52.08 20.65
N GLY A 74 2.88 -52.31 20.10
CA GLY A 74 3.60 -53.59 20.17
C GLY A 74 3.14 -54.64 19.14
N LEU A 75 2.51 -54.23 18.04
CA LEU A 75 2.16 -55.13 16.95
C LEU A 75 3.42 -55.70 16.27
N LYS A 76 3.30 -56.89 15.68
CA LYS A 76 4.37 -57.51 14.87
C LYS A 76 4.17 -57.29 13.36
N THR A 77 2.91 -57.33 12.91
CA THR A 77 2.51 -57.14 11.51
C THR A 77 1.41 -56.08 11.42
N VAL A 78 1.25 -55.49 10.24
CA VAL A 78 0.14 -54.56 9.93
C VAL A 78 -0.41 -54.80 8.52
N PRO A 79 -1.73 -54.63 8.31
CA PRO A 79 -2.33 -54.73 6.99
C PRO A 79 -1.84 -53.59 6.10
N CYS A 80 -1.39 -53.94 4.90
CA CYS A 80 -0.85 -53.03 3.90
C CYS A 80 -1.49 -53.29 2.54
N VAL A 81 -1.70 -52.21 1.77
CA VAL A 81 -1.97 -52.24 0.34
C VAL A 81 -0.67 -51.90 -0.38
N ILE A 82 -0.18 -52.85 -1.16
CA ILE A 82 1.08 -52.77 -1.89
C ILE A 82 0.81 -52.19 -3.29
N ARG A 83 1.56 -51.15 -3.64
CA ARG A 83 1.56 -50.45 -4.93
C ARG A 83 2.83 -50.78 -5.71
N HIS A 84 2.81 -51.90 -6.43
CA HIS A 84 3.93 -52.36 -7.26
C HIS A 84 4.23 -51.45 -8.46
N ASP A 85 3.29 -50.57 -8.82
CA ASP A 85 3.44 -49.57 -9.89
C ASP A 85 4.29 -48.35 -9.48
N LEU A 86 4.57 -48.17 -8.19
CA LEU A 86 5.37 -47.04 -7.67
C LEU A 86 6.83 -47.48 -7.47
N THR A 87 7.56 -47.75 -8.55
CA THR A 87 8.91 -48.30 -8.50
C THR A 87 10.02 -47.26 -8.30
N GLY A 88 9.82 -46.00 -8.70
CA GLY A 88 10.78 -44.90 -8.52
C GLY A 88 10.42 -43.94 -7.38
N GLY A 89 11.43 -43.35 -6.73
CA GLY A 89 11.23 -42.40 -5.63
C GLY A 89 10.41 -41.16 -6.00
N ALA A 90 10.46 -40.72 -7.26
CA ALA A 90 9.61 -39.64 -7.76
C ALA A 90 8.11 -40.04 -7.76
N ASP A 91 7.78 -41.26 -8.22
CA ASP A 91 6.41 -41.78 -8.22
C ASP A 91 5.89 -42.00 -6.79
N GLN A 92 6.76 -42.50 -5.90
CA GLN A 92 6.45 -42.68 -4.48
C GLN A 92 6.15 -41.35 -3.77
N LEU A 93 7.01 -40.35 -3.96
CA LEU A 93 6.82 -39.01 -3.41
C LEU A 93 5.58 -38.33 -4.01
N GLN A 94 5.38 -38.43 -5.32
CA GLN A 94 4.18 -37.96 -6.01
C GLN A 94 2.90 -38.58 -5.43
N ALA A 95 2.87 -39.90 -5.20
CA ALA A 95 1.72 -40.60 -4.64
C ALA A 95 1.43 -40.16 -3.19
N MET A 96 2.47 -40.02 -2.36
CA MET A 96 2.35 -39.53 -0.99
C MET A 96 1.83 -38.08 -0.92
N LEU A 97 2.35 -37.19 -1.76
CA LEU A 97 1.89 -35.79 -1.86
C LEU A 97 0.43 -35.72 -2.31
N THR A 98 0.03 -36.57 -3.27
CA THR A 98 -1.37 -36.62 -3.77
C THR A 98 -2.34 -37.11 -2.69
N GLU A 99 -1.98 -38.11 -1.89
CA GLU A 99 -2.83 -38.59 -0.78
C GLU A 99 -2.98 -37.53 0.32
N ASN A 100 -1.88 -36.88 0.71
CA ASN A 100 -1.93 -35.81 1.72
C ASN A 100 -2.81 -34.65 1.25
N LEU A 101 -2.75 -34.27 -0.04
CA LEU A 101 -3.55 -33.19 -0.62
C LEU A 101 -5.05 -33.52 -0.78
N GLN A 102 -5.44 -34.79 -0.70
CA GLN A 102 -6.86 -35.19 -0.69
C GLN A 102 -7.53 -35.04 0.69
N ARG A 103 -6.79 -34.58 1.70
CA ARG A 103 -7.34 -34.31 3.03
C ARG A 103 -8.21 -33.05 3.04
N SER A 104 -9.36 -33.15 3.71
CA SER A 104 -10.32 -32.06 3.87
C SER A 104 -9.91 -30.98 4.89
N ASP A 105 -8.83 -31.20 5.65
CA ASP A 105 -8.40 -30.35 6.78
C ASP A 105 -7.13 -29.52 6.51
N LEU A 106 -6.64 -29.46 5.26
CA LEU A 106 -5.49 -28.62 4.90
C LEU A 106 -5.85 -27.13 4.87
N ASN A 107 -4.95 -26.30 5.37
CA ASN A 107 -5.03 -24.85 5.20
C ASN A 107 -4.42 -24.40 3.85
N ALA A 108 -4.63 -23.13 3.48
CA ALA A 108 -4.21 -22.59 2.18
C ALA A 108 -2.68 -22.56 1.96
N VAL A 109 -1.89 -22.49 3.04
CA VAL A 109 -0.42 -22.57 2.99
C VAL A 109 0.01 -24.03 2.78
N GLU A 110 -0.55 -24.97 3.54
CA GLU A 110 -0.28 -26.42 3.39
C GLU A 110 -0.66 -26.96 2.00
N GLU A 111 -1.79 -26.51 1.43
CA GLU A 111 -2.14 -26.81 0.04
C GLU A 111 -1.05 -26.30 -0.91
N GLY A 112 -0.57 -25.07 -0.70
CA GLY A 112 0.48 -24.43 -1.51
C GLY A 112 1.83 -25.15 -1.44
N ASP A 113 2.29 -25.49 -0.25
CA ASP A 113 3.53 -26.25 -0.01
C ASP A 113 3.48 -27.61 -0.73
N ALA A 114 2.33 -28.29 -0.67
CA ALA A 114 2.12 -29.57 -1.34
C ALA A 114 2.02 -29.44 -2.87
N TYR A 115 1.45 -28.35 -3.41
CA TYR A 115 1.52 -28.06 -4.84
C TYR A 115 2.94 -27.76 -5.30
N GLN A 116 3.71 -26.96 -4.55
CA GLN A 116 5.10 -26.66 -4.88
C GLN A 116 5.94 -27.94 -4.95
N ALA A 117 5.80 -28.83 -3.97
CA ALA A 117 6.49 -30.12 -3.96
C ALA A 117 6.11 -31.04 -5.15
N LEU A 118 4.94 -30.87 -5.76
CA LEU A 118 4.55 -31.54 -7.01
C LEU A 118 5.17 -30.85 -8.25
N LEU A 119 5.27 -29.52 -8.25
CA LEU A 119 5.97 -28.76 -9.31
C LEU A 119 7.47 -29.05 -9.33
N ASP A 120 8.11 -29.22 -8.16
CA ASP A 120 9.51 -29.61 -8.02
C ASP A 120 9.82 -31.02 -8.57
N LEU A 121 8.78 -31.85 -8.72
CA LEU A 121 8.83 -33.15 -9.41
C LEU A 121 8.56 -33.06 -10.92
N SER A 122 8.58 -31.85 -11.48
CA SER A 122 8.28 -31.56 -12.89
C SER A 122 6.86 -31.96 -13.34
N ILE A 123 5.91 -32.05 -12.39
CA ILE A 123 4.50 -32.31 -12.70
C ILE A 123 3.85 -30.99 -13.09
N ASP A 124 3.19 -30.93 -14.25
CA ASP A 124 2.60 -29.67 -14.72
C ASP A 124 1.33 -29.28 -13.94
N VAL A 125 1.05 -27.97 -13.88
CA VAL A 125 -0.15 -27.41 -13.21
C VAL A 125 -1.45 -28.02 -13.77
N LYS A 126 -1.44 -28.48 -15.03
CA LYS A 126 -2.58 -29.11 -15.69
C LYS A 126 -2.86 -30.52 -15.15
N ALA A 127 -1.85 -31.36 -14.97
CA ALA A 127 -1.99 -32.68 -14.35
C ALA A 127 -2.32 -32.57 -12.87
N ILE A 128 -1.74 -31.61 -12.14
CA ILE A 128 -2.14 -31.32 -10.75
C ILE A 128 -3.63 -30.94 -10.71
N SER A 129 -4.08 -30.03 -11.57
CA SER A 129 -5.49 -29.63 -11.68
C SER A 129 -6.42 -30.82 -11.98
N ALA A 130 -6.07 -31.65 -12.97
CA ALA A 130 -6.85 -32.82 -13.35
C ALA A 130 -6.97 -33.89 -12.24
N ARG A 131 -5.94 -34.04 -11.39
CA ARG A 131 -5.88 -35.04 -10.31
C ARG A 131 -6.52 -34.56 -9.00
N THR A 132 -6.63 -33.26 -8.80
CA THR A 132 -7.08 -32.64 -7.54
C THR A 132 -8.47 -32.01 -7.64
N GLY A 133 -8.99 -31.82 -8.87
CA GLY A 133 -10.25 -31.11 -9.12
C GLY A 133 -10.19 -29.60 -8.86
N ARG A 134 -9.02 -29.06 -8.47
CA ARG A 134 -8.81 -27.63 -8.25
C ARG A 134 -8.48 -26.94 -9.58
N THR A 135 -8.86 -25.67 -9.70
CA THR A 135 -8.52 -24.88 -10.90
C THR A 135 -7.03 -24.59 -10.96
N GLN A 136 -6.46 -24.45 -12.17
CA GLN A 136 -5.06 -24.03 -12.35
C GLN A 136 -4.77 -22.66 -11.71
N LYS A 137 -5.77 -21.77 -11.65
CA LYS A 137 -5.69 -20.47 -10.96
C LYS A 137 -5.45 -20.69 -9.47
N THR A 138 -6.32 -21.46 -8.81
CA THR A 138 -6.22 -21.79 -7.38
C THR A 138 -4.88 -22.44 -7.02
N ILE A 139 -4.36 -23.36 -7.86
CA ILE A 139 -3.06 -23.99 -7.62
C ILE A 139 -1.93 -22.96 -7.62
N ARG A 140 -1.87 -22.08 -8.63
CA ARG A 140 -0.86 -21.01 -8.72
C ARG A 140 -0.97 -20.01 -7.56
N GLU A 141 -2.18 -19.69 -7.13
CA GLU A 141 -2.43 -18.80 -5.99
C GLU A 141 -1.93 -19.39 -4.67
N ARG A 142 -2.25 -20.65 -4.42
CA ARG A 142 -1.79 -21.37 -3.22
C ARG A 142 -0.26 -21.47 -3.17
N VAL A 143 0.38 -21.78 -4.31
CA VAL A 143 1.85 -21.76 -4.43
C VAL A 143 2.44 -20.37 -4.11
N LYS A 144 1.86 -19.29 -4.63
CA LYS A 144 2.30 -17.92 -4.31
C LYS A 144 2.14 -17.57 -2.82
N ILE A 145 1.11 -18.07 -2.16
CA ILE A 145 0.88 -17.85 -0.72
C ILE A 145 1.86 -18.68 0.12
N ALA A 146 2.18 -19.91 -0.30
CA ALA A 146 3.20 -20.73 0.35
C ALA A 146 4.60 -20.11 0.27
N ALA A 147 4.92 -19.42 -0.82
CA ALA A 147 6.16 -18.67 -1.00
C ALA A 147 6.21 -17.32 -0.25
N ALA A 148 5.16 -16.93 0.49
CA ALA A 148 5.13 -15.67 1.23
C ALA A 148 6.04 -15.70 2.48
N PRO A 149 6.43 -14.53 3.02
CA PRO A 149 7.04 -14.41 4.35
C PRO A 149 6.20 -15.07 5.46
N GLU A 150 6.88 -15.54 6.51
CA GLU A 150 6.29 -16.36 7.57
C GLU A 150 5.17 -15.65 8.35
N ASP A 151 5.25 -14.33 8.50
CA ASP A 151 4.20 -13.54 9.16
C ASP A 151 2.91 -13.53 8.33
N VAL A 152 3.01 -13.40 7.01
CA VAL A 152 1.88 -13.47 6.08
C VAL A 152 1.31 -14.89 6.01
N ARG A 153 2.17 -15.92 5.97
CA ARG A 153 1.73 -17.34 6.04
C ARG A 153 0.94 -17.59 7.33
N THR A 154 1.44 -17.12 8.48
CA THR A 154 0.75 -17.23 9.79
C THR A 154 -0.60 -16.50 9.78
N LYS A 155 -0.64 -15.24 9.33
CA LYS A 155 -1.90 -14.46 9.22
C LYS A 155 -2.95 -15.14 8.34
N VAL A 156 -2.56 -15.83 7.27
CA VAL A 156 -3.48 -16.62 6.41
C VAL A 156 -3.98 -17.88 7.14
N ILE A 157 -3.11 -18.60 7.85
CA ILE A 157 -3.46 -19.80 8.63
C ILE A 157 -4.48 -19.43 9.73
N ASP A 158 -4.21 -18.36 10.46
CA ASP A 158 -5.07 -17.82 11.53
C ASP A 158 -6.33 -17.11 11.00
N ARG A 159 -6.49 -17.00 9.68
CA ARG A 159 -7.62 -16.32 8.99
C ARG A 159 -7.77 -14.84 9.36
N GLN A 160 -6.68 -14.19 9.77
CA GLN A 160 -6.63 -12.75 10.05
C GLN A 160 -6.67 -11.93 8.76
N ILE A 161 -6.20 -12.51 7.65
CA ILE A 161 -6.20 -11.91 6.32
C ILE A 161 -6.77 -12.88 5.30
N THR A 162 -7.37 -12.35 4.24
CA THR A 162 -7.89 -13.12 3.12
C THR A 162 -6.77 -13.57 2.17
N ILE A 163 -7.11 -14.57 1.36
CA ILE A 163 -6.28 -15.07 0.25
C ILE A 163 -5.95 -13.93 -0.74
N ASP A 164 -6.91 -13.06 -1.05
CA ASP A 164 -6.74 -12.00 -2.04
C ASP A 164 -5.84 -10.86 -1.51
N GLU A 165 -5.94 -10.53 -0.22
CA GLU A 165 -5.00 -9.62 0.46
C GLU A 165 -3.57 -10.17 0.44
N ALA A 166 -3.38 -11.44 0.80
CA ALA A 166 -2.08 -12.11 0.76
C ALA A 166 -1.48 -12.16 -0.66
N LEU A 167 -2.30 -12.46 -1.68
CA LEU A 167 -1.89 -12.43 -3.09
C LEU A 167 -1.54 -11.03 -3.58
N THR A 168 -2.21 -10.00 -3.06
CA THR A 168 -1.94 -8.60 -3.39
C THR A 168 -0.63 -8.13 -2.77
N LEU A 169 -0.35 -8.47 -1.51
CA LEU A 169 0.96 -8.23 -0.88
C LEU A 169 2.10 -8.81 -1.73
N GLN A 170 1.95 -10.04 -2.23
CA GLN A 170 2.97 -10.68 -3.07
C GLN A 170 3.25 -9.96 -4.39
N GLN A 171 2.39 -9.05 -4.86
CA GLN A 171 2.67 -8.20 -6.04
C GLN A 171 3.75 -7.14 -5.76
N PHE A 172 4.04 -6.87 -4.49
CA PHE A 172 5.02 -5.87 -4.05
C PHE A 172 6.29 -6.51 -3.46
N ALA A 173 6.45 -7.83 -3.52
CA ALA A 173 7.59 -8.54 -2.93
C ALA A 173 8.98 -8.09 -3.47
N ALA A 174 9.04 -7.48 -4.66
CA ALA A 174 10.24 -6.89 -5.23
C ALA A 174 10.59 -5.49 -4.67
N TYR A 175 9.74 -4.89 -3.84
CA TYR A 175 9.86 -3.52 -3.33
C TYR A 175 9.76 -3.53 -1.78
N PRO A 176 10.85 -3.85 -1.05
CA PRO A 176 10.80 -4.12 0.39
C PRO A 176 10.12 -3.03 1.23
N ASN A 177 10.47 -1.76 1.02
CA ASN A 177 9.90 -0.63 1.77
C ASN A 177 8.38 -0.47 1.55
N VAL A 178 7.92 -0.69 0.31
CA VAL A 178 6.49 -0.66 -0.06
C VAL A 178 5.77 -1.87 0.54
N TYR A 179 6.40 -3.04 0.49
CA TYR A 179 5.88 -4.28 1.06
C TYR A 179 5.68 -4.18 2.58
N GLU A 180 6.70 -3.74 3.33
CA GLU A 180 6.65 -3.57 4.79
C GLU A 180 5.60 -2.54 5.21
N THR A 181 5.42 -1.48 4.42
CA THR A 181 4.37 -0.49 4.66
C THR A 181 2.98 -1.07 4.41
N LEU A 182 2.78 -1.74 3.27
CA LEU A 182 1.50 -2.36 2.92
C LEU A 182 1.11 -3.49 3.88
N ALA A 183 2.06 -4.29 4.38
CA ALA A 183 1.84 -5.44 5.26
C ALA A 183 1.22 -5.11 6.63
N LYS A 184 1.07 -3.81 6.97
CA LYS A 184 0.43 -3.29 8.19
C LYS A 184 -1.09 -3.13 8.06
N TYR A 185 -1.63 -3.10 6.83
CA TYR A 185 -3.03 -2.79 6.53
C TYR A 185 -3.99 -3.96 6.19
N PRO A 186 -3.57 -5.21 5.90
CA PRO A 186 -4.49 -6.33 5.71
C PRO A 186 -5.44 -6.52 6.90
N GLY A 187 -6.69 -6.89 6.62
CA GLY A 187 -7.74 -7.04 7.64
C GLY A 187 -8.29 -5.73 8.20
N THR A 188 -7.83 -4.57 7.70
CA THR A 188 -8.32 -3.24 8.12
C THR A 188 -9.21 -2.59 7.07
N ALA A 189 -10.09 -1.67 7.48
CA ALA A 189 -10.93 -0.89 6.57
C ALA A 189 -10.12 -0.04 5.57
N ASN A 190 -8.86 0.28 5.89
CA ASN A 190 -7.98 1.11 5.05
C ASN A 190 -7.22 0.30 3.98
N TRP A 191 -7.46 -1.01 3.87
CA TRP A 191 -6.77 -1.90 2.93
C TRP A 191 -6.77 -1.38 1.47
N SER A 192 -7.93 -1.01 0.93
CA SER A 192 -8.06 -0.54 -0.46
C SER A 192 -7.23 0.72 -0.74
N TRP A 193 -7.21 1.65 0.21
CA TRP A 193 -6.42 2.88 0.15
C TRP A 193 -4.91 2.56 0.22
N ALA A 194 -4.51 1.66 1.13
CA ALA A 194 -3.13 1.25 1.28
C ALA A 194 -2.60 0.54 0.01
N VAL A 195 -3.42 -0.30 -0.63
CA VAL A 195 -3.09 -0.93 -1.92
C VAL A 195 -2.92 0.10 -3.02
N GLN A 196 -3.77 1.14 -3.09
CA GLN A 196 -3.63 2.18 -4.10
C GLN A 196 -2.35 3.01 -3.88
N ASN A 197 -2.05 3.38 -2.64
CA ASN A 197 -0.78 4.04 -2.31
C ASN A 197 0.44 3.17 -2.60
N ALA A 198 0.37 1.85 -2.36
CA ALA A 198 1.44 0.92 -2.70
C ALA A 198 1.66 0.84 -4.22
N LYS A 199 0.59 0.85 -5.04
CA LYS A 199 0.70 0.96 -6.51
C LYS A 199 1.38 2.26 -6.92
N ASN A 200 0.94 3.40 -6.36
CA ASN A 200 1.51 4.72 -6.67
C ASN A 200 2.99 4.79 -6.24
N ALA A 201 3.36 4.22 -5.08
CA ALA A 201 4.75 4.11 -4.64
C ALA A 201 5.59 3.21 -5.56
N ARG A 202 5.05 2.09 -6.04
CA ARG A 202 5.72 1.23 -7.02
C ARG A 202 6.00 1.98 -8.33
N SER A 203 5.00 2.64 -8.90
CA SER A 203 5.17 3.43 -10.13
C SER A 203 6.22 4.53 -9.98
N ARG A 204 6.26 5.22 -8.82
CA ARG A 204 7.28 6.23 -8.51
C ARG A 204 8.68 5.63 -8.34
N ALA A 205 8.82 4.45 -7.73
CA ALA A 205 10.09 3.73 -7.65
C ALA A 205 10.61 3.28 -9.03
N ASP A 206 9.71 2.79 -9.90
CA ASP A 206 10.02 2.43 -11.29
C ASP A 206 10.46 3.66 -12.11
N ALA A 207 9.74 4.78 -11.97
CA ALA A 207 10.08 6.06 -12.62
C ALA A 207 11.44 6.60 -12.12
N GLY A 208 11.68 6.62 -10.81
CA GLY A 208 12.96 7.03 -10.22
C GLY A 208 14.13 6.17 -10.71
N THR A 209 13.93 4.86 -10.83
CA THR A 209 14.95 3.94 -11.36
C THR A 209 15.31 4.28 -12.81
N LYS A 210 14.31 4.58 -13.65
CA LYS A 210 14.54 5.04 -15.05
C LYS A 210 15.28 6.38 -15.09
N LEU A 211 14.86 7.35 -14.27
CA LEU A 211 15.44 8.70 -14.23
C LEU A 211 16.90 8.69 -13.77
N VAL A 212 17.21 7.91 -12.72
CA VAL A 212 18.60 7.68 -12.25
C VAL A 212 19.45 7.03 -13.35
N ALA A 213 18.89 6.08 -14.12
CA ALA A 213 19.60 5.45 -15.23
C ALA A 213 19.83 6.41 -16.41
N ALA A 214 18.87 7.29 -16.72
CA ALA A 214 19.00 8.32 -17.75
C ALA A 214 20.10 9.33 -17.38
N LEU A 215 20.05 9.91 -16.17
CA LEU A 215 21.07 10.82 -15.66
C LEU A 215 22.49 10.20 -15.70
N ARG A 216 22.63 8.94 -15.26
CA ARG A 216 23.91 8.21 -15.33
C ARG A 216 24.38 7.97 -16.77
N THR A 217 23.46 7.85 -17.73
CA THR A 217 23.78 7.72 -19.17
C THR A 217 24.31 9.04 -19.75
N GLU A 218 23.83 10.17 -19.27
CA GLU A 218 24.36 11.51 -19.61
C GLU A 218 25.69 11.85 -18.91
N GLY A 219 26.23 10.95 -18.09
CA GLY A 219 27.45 11.17 -17.32
C GLY A 219 27.24 11.98 -16.03
N VAL A 220 25.99 12.25 -15.63
CA VAL A 220 25.69 12.88 -14.34
C VAL A 220 26.00 11.91 -13.21
N ARG A 221 26.75 12.36 -12.21
CA ARG A 221 26.98 11.60 -10.98
C ARG A 221 25.70 11.56 -10.16
N VAL A 222 25.09 10.39 -10.01
CA VAL A 222 23.88 10.20 -9.19
C VAL A 222 24.18 9.35 -7.96
N MET A 223 24.08 9.97 -6.78
CA MET A 223 24.23 9.33 -5.47
C MET A 223 22.89 8.95 -4.86
N ASP A 224 22.88 7.92 -4.03
CA ASP A 224 21.88 7.76 -2.98
C ASP A 224 22.34 8.42 -1.66
N ASN A 225 21.47 8.41 -0.65
CA ASN A 225 21.71 9.11 0.61
C ASN A 225 22.81 8.43 1.46
N ASP A 226 23.04 7.13 1.31
CA ASP A 226 24.08 6.40 2.03
C ASP A 226 25.45 6.58 1.35
N GLU A 227 25.48 6.57 0.01
CA GLU A 227 26.66 6.92 -0.80
C GLU A 227 27.14 8.34 -0.50
N ARG A 228 26.21 9.30 -0.35
CA ARG A 228 26.53 10.69 0.00
C ARG A 228 27.25 10.82 1.33
N GLU A 229 26.74 10.16 2.39
CA GLU A 229 27.37 10.18 3.71
C GLU A 229 28.72 9.46 3.71
N ALA A 230 28.81 8.30 3.04
CA ALA A 230 30.07 7.56 2.91
C ALA A 230 31.16 8.38 2.18
N PHE A 231 30.80 9.03 1.07
CA PHE A 231 31.70 9.90 0.31
C PHE A 231 32.13 11.13 1.11
N ARG A 232 31.21 11.77 1.84
CA ARG A 232 31.54 12.88 2.75
C ARG A 232 32.58 12.47 3.80
N LEU A 233 32.37 11.31 4.43
CA LEU A 233 33.27 10.73 5.43
C LEU A 233 34.62 10.27 4.86
N GLU A 234 34.71 10.01 3.55
CA GLU A 234 35.96 9.71 2.88
C GLU A 234 36.79 10.97 2.62
N GLN A 235 36.19 11.99 2.00
CA GLN A 235 36.89 13.22 1.62
C GLN A 235 37.37 14.04 2.84
N THR A 236 36.57 14.07 3.92
CA THR A 236 36.91 14.76 5.19
C THR A 236 38.09 14.13 5.96
N LYS A 237 38.64 13.00 5.52
CA LYS A 237 39.88 12.44 6.10
C LYS A 237 41.15 13.19 5.65
N ALA A 238 41.05 14.05 4.63
CA ALA A 238 42.13 14.96 4.26
C ALA A 238 42.33 16.01 5.36
N ARG A 239 43.57 16.16 5.87
CA ARG A 239 43.87 17.10 6.96
C ARG A 239 43.60 18.55 6.52
N GLY A 240 42.66 19.20 7.22
CA GLY A 240 42.44 20.65 7.13
C GLY A 240 41.43 21.11 6.08
N VAL A 241 40.59 20.20 5.56
CA VAL A 241 39.50 20.56 4.62
C VAL A 241 38.16 20.11 5.20
N ASN A 242 37.30 21.06 5.55
CA ASN A 242 35.91 20.80 5.91
C ASN A 242 35.03 20.94 4.67
N LEU A 243 34.20 19.92 4.42
CA LEU A 243 33.30 19.85 3.26
C LEU A 243 31.84 19.76 3.69
N LEU A 244 31.03 20.63 3.09
CA LEU A 244 29.58 20.69 3.24
C LEU A 244 28.90 20.23 1.94
N TRP A 245 27.74 19.59 2.09
CA TRP A 245 26.86 19.23 0.97
C TRP A 245 25.67 20.18 0.99
N ALA A 246 25.64 21.15 0.07
CA ALA A 246 24.51 22.06 -0.09
C ALA A 246 23.50 21.51 -1.11
N LYS A 247 22.21 21.83 -0.95
CA LYS A 247 21.18 21.57 -1.97
C LYS A 247 21.03 22.80 -2.86
N LEU A 248 21.12 22.61 -4.17
CA LEU A 248 20.91 23.66 -5.16
C LEU A 248 19.40 23.85 -5.43
N PRO A 249 18.93 25.09 -5.65
CA PRO A 249 17.51 25.39 -5.88
C PRO A 249 17.04 25.07 -7.31
N ALA A 250 17.96 24.87 -8.26
CA ALA A 250 17.68 24.59 -9.68
C ALA A 250 18.75 23.67 -10.29
N GLU A 251 18.53 23.21 -11.52
CA GLU A 251 19.53 22.44 -12.27
C GLU A 251 20.78 23.30 -12.59
N PRO A 252 21.99 22.83 -12.23
CA PRO A 252 23.23 23.53 -12.57
C PRO A 252 23.62 23.29 -14.04
N LYS A 253 24.07 24.36 -14.70
CA LYS A 253 24.60 24.29 -16.08
C LYS A 253 25.81 23.36 -16.21
N ASP A 254 26.58 23.23 -15.12
CA ASP A 254 27.86 22.55 -15.08
C ASP A 254 27.71 21.15 -14.45
N ARG A 255 26.62 20.43 -14.79
CA ARG A 255 26.20 19.14 -14.19
C ARG A 255 27.18 17.96 -14.30
N THR A 256 28.29 18.15 -14.99
CA THR A 256 29.40 17.20 -15.15
C THR A 256 30.61 17.50 -14.24
N SER A 257 30.55 18.55 -13.41
CA SER A 257 31.60 18.84 -12.41
C SER A 257 31.70 17.72 -11.38
N GLU A 258 32.93 17.35 -10.99
CA GLU A 258 33.18 16.37 -9.91
C GLU A 258 32.61 16.83 -8.55
N SER A 259 32.42 18.14 -8.37
CA SER A 259 31.82 18.75 -7.17
C SER A 259 30.29 18.74 -7.15
N VAL A 260 29.63 18.40 -8.26
CA VAL A 260 28.17 18.44 -8.41
C VAL A 260 27.63 17.02 -8.57
N CYS A 261 26.54 16.71 -7.88
CA CYS A 261 25.82 15.45 -8.08
C CYS A 261 24.30 15.64 -8.03
N ALA A 262 23.58 14.68 -8.59
CA ALA A 262 22.15 14.52 -8.41
C ALA A 262 21.87 13.45 -7.33
N SER A 263 20.76 13.57 -6.62
CA SER A 263 20.17 12.48 -5.82
C SER A 263 18.66 12.46 -5.96
N PHE A 264 18.09 11.27 -6.06
CA PHE A 264 16.64 11.08 -6.16
C PHE A 264 16.04 10.89 -4.77
N HIS A 265 14.99 11.65 -4.46
CA HIS A 265 14.30 11.59 -3.17
C HIS A 265 12.81 11.26 -3.36
N ASP A 266 12.36 10.11 -2.85
CA ASP A 266 10.94 9.85 -2.61
C ASP A 266 10.56 10.42 -1.22
N SER A 267 9.79 11.50 -1.20
CA SER A 267 9.36 12.18 0.02
C SER A 267 8.29 11.40 0.81
N GLY A 268 7.69 10.35 0.23
CA GLY A 268 6.69 9.49 0.86
C GLY A 268 5.31 10.14 1.12
N TYR A 269 5.22 11.48 1.14
CA TYR A 269 3.99 12.25 1.27
C TYR A 269 3.51 12.69 -0.11
N GLY A 270 2.28 12.30 -0.49
CA GLY A 270 1.75 12.36 -1.85
C GLY A 270 1.38 13.75 -2.36
N ALA A 271 2.36 14.65 -2.47
CA ALA A 271 2.20 15.99 -3.06
C ALA A 271 3.38 16.42 -3.97
N ILE A 272 4.48 15.67 -4.00
CA ILE A 272 5.59 15.92 -4.93
C ILE A 272 6.09 14.56 -5.43
N ASP A 273 6.17 14.40 -6.75
CA ASP A 273 6.80 13.24 -7.37
C ASP A 273 8.25 13.09 -6.90
N GLY A 274 8.77 11.86 -7.00
CA GLY A 274 10.14 11.57 -6.57
C GLY A 274 11.12 12.51 -7.29
N CYS A 275 11.73 13.42 -6.55
CA CYS A 275 12.37 14.58 -7.13
C CYS A 275 13.89 14.41 -7.19
N VAL A 276 14.49 14.84 -8.29
CA VAL A 276 15.94 14.96 -8.39
C VAL A 276 16.33 16.26 -7.69
N SER A 277 17.07 16.13 -6.60
CA SER A 277 17.74 17.26 -5.96
C SER A 277 19.18 17.33 -6.46
N TRP A 278 19.62 18.52 -6.84
CA TRP A 278 21.00 18.79 -7.20
C TRP A 278 21.77 19.22 -5.95
N HIS A 279 23.01 18.77 -5.86
CA HIS A 279 23.86 18.98 -4.71
C HIS A 279 25.27 19.40 -5.13
N VAL A 280 25.90 20.23 -4.32
CA VAL A 280 27.28 20.70 -4.53
C VAL A 280 28.11 20.54 -3.27
N LEU A 281 29.38 20.18 -3.45
CA LEU A 281 30.42 20.17 -2.42
C LEU A 281 30.98 21.59 -2.24
N VAL A 282 30.90 22.11 -1.02
CA VAL A 282 31.41 23.45 -0.65
C VAL A 282 32.49 23.32 0.42
N THR A 283 33.56 24.09 0.32
CA THR A 283 34.59 24.24 1.37
C THR A 283 34.24 25.38 2.32
N GLU A 284 34.52 25.22 3.63
CA GLU A 284 34.13 26.24 4.64
C GLU A 284 34.70 27.65 4.38
N ASP A 285 35.85 27.80 3.70
CA ASP A 285 36.40 29.12 3.30
C ASP A 285 35.48 29.90 2.32
N GLU A 286 34.47 29.24 1.71
CA GLU A 286 33.43 29.84 0.86
C GLU A 286 32.06 29.92 1.57
N ALA A 287 31.95 29.49 2.83
CA ALA A 287 30.68 29.34 3.55
C ALA A 287 30.36 30.50 4.53
N ASP A 288 31.16 31.57 4.54
CA ASP A 288 31.00 32.72 5.45
C ASP A 288 29.80 33.65 5.10
N GLU A 289 29.01 33.36 4.06
CA GLU A 289 27.70 33.98 3.83
C GLU A 289 26.55 33.11 4.40
N GLU A 290 26.22 33.38 5.68
CA GLU A 290 25.02 33.02 6.46
C GLU A 290 24.32 31.65 6.23
N VAL A 291 24.36 30.75 7.24
CA VAL A 291 23.16 30.19 7.94
C VAL A 291 23.55 29.74 9.37
N ASP A 292 22.62 29.90 10.31
CA ASP A 292 22.77 29.81 11.78
C ASP A 292 22.85 28.38 12.41
N ALA A 293 23.19 28.32 13.70
CA ALA A 293 23.48 27.15 14.56
C ALA A 293 22.23 26.37 15.07
N ALA A 294 22.26 25.18 15.70
CA ALA A 294 23.14 23.98 15.87
C ALA A 294 22.38 23.02 16.88
N PRO A 295 22.94 21.99 17.58
CA PRO A 295 24.11 21.10 17.38
C PRO A 295 23.76 19.57 17.39
N THR A 296 24.76 18.70 17.25
CA THR A 296 24.71 17.22 17.16
C THR A 296 24.59 16.43 18.48
N THR A 297 24.17 15.15 18.41
CA THR A 297 24.27 14.14 19.49
C THR A 297 25.00 12.86 19.05
N GLU A 298 25.93 12.37 19.88
CA GLU A 298 26.62 11.07 19.70
C GLU A 298 25.90 9.92 20.44
N ARG A 299 26.21 8.65 20.09
CA ARG A 299 25.68 7.44 20.76
C ARG A 299 26.46 7.12 22.06
N PRO A 300 25.80 7.08 23.24
CA PRO A 300 26.47 6.87 24.54
C PRO A 300 26.81 5.41 24.96
N SER A 301 27.03 5.21 26.27
CA SER A 301 27.63 4.04 26.92
C SER A 301 26.65 3.22 27.79
N VAL A 302 27.13 2.29 28.64
CA VAL A 302 26.29 1.45 29.53
C VAL A 302 25.32 2.25 30.42
N GLU A 303 25.61 3.53 30.69
CA GLU A 303 24.72 4.42 31.42
C GLU A 303 23.45 4.81 30.63
N GLU A 304 23.54 4.91 29.30
CA GLU A 304 22.36 5.19 28.48
C GLU A 304 21.46 3.97 28.26
N ALA A 305 21.93 2.73 28.48
CA ALA A 305 21.03 1.58 28.52
C ALA A 305 20.03 1.70 29.70
N ARG A 306 20.45 2.32 30.81
CA ARG A 306 19.55 2.72 31.91
C ARG A 306 18.71 3.95 31.55
N ALA A 307 19.28 4.95 30.88
CA ALA A 307 18.53 6.12 30.42
C ALA A 307 17.44 5.73 29.40
N ALA A 308 17.71 4.81 28.48
CA ALA A 308 16.78 4.27 27.49
C ALA A 308 15.66 3.45 28.16
N GLN A 309 15.95 2.68 29.21
CA GLN A 309 14.91 2.00 29.98
C GLN A 309 14.02 3.00 30.74
N LYS A 310 14.61 4.08 31.30
CA LYS A 310 13.86 5.17 31.94
C LYS A 310 13.01 5.93 30.93
N ALA A 311 13.58 6.32 29.79
CA ALA A 311 12.92 6.96 28.67
C ALA A 311 11.81 6.08 28.07
N LYS A 312 11.97 4.75 28.07
CA LYS A 312 10.91 3.81 27.66
C LYS A 312 9.73 3.79 28.65
N THR A 313 9.97 3.89 29.95
CA THR A 313 8.90 4.05 30.95
C THR A 313 8.25 5.45 30.89
N GLU A 314 9.03 6.50 30.63
CA GLU A 314 8.51 7.87 30.47
C GLU A 314 7.71 8.01 29.17
N ALA A 315 8.16 7.41 28.07
CA ALA A 315 7.44 7.34 26.81
C ALA A 315 6.15 6.50 26.91
N ALA A 316 6.15 5.41 27.69
CA ALA A 316 4.93 4.64 27.96
C ALA A 316 3.91 5.45 28.80
N ALA A 317 4.38 6.24 29.76
CA ALA A 317 3.53 7.14 30.55
C ALA A 317 2.98 8.31 29.71
N GLU A 318 3.79 8.89 28.83
CA GLU A 318 3.38 9.92 27.87
C GLU A 318 2.42 9.36 26.81
N GLN A 319 2.62 8.13 26.34
CA GLN A 319 1.68 7.45 25.45
C GLN A 319 0.32 7.23 26.14
N ALA A 320 0.31 6.70 27.37
CA ALA A 320 -0.93 6.56 28.14
C ALA A 320 -1.64 7.92 28.38
N ARG A 321 -0.86 8.99 28.61
CA ARG A 321 -1.40 10.36 28.71
C ARG A 321 -2.03 10.84 27.39
N ARG A 322 -1.41 10.54 26.24
CA ARG A 322 -1.96 10.87 24.91
C ARG A 322 -3.21 10.06 24.59
N GLU A 323 -3.24 8.80 24.96
CA GLU A 323 -4.42 7.94 24.81
C GLU A 323 -5.60 8.45 25.66
N GLN A 324 -5.35 8.86 26.92
CA GLN A 324 -6.37 9.52 27.74
C GLN A 324 -6.83 10.86 27.13
N LEU A 325 -5.90 11.71 26.70
CA LEU A 325 -6.24 12.98 26.04
C LEU A 325 -7.07 12.77 24.77
N ALA A 326 -6.79 11.74 23.98
CA ALA A 326 -7.59 11.39 22.80
C ALA A 326 -9.01 10.92 23.17
N ALA A 327 -9.16 10.17 24.27
CA ALA A 327 -10.48 9.78 24.79
C ALA A 327 -11.28 10.98 25.32
N ASP A 328 -10.62 11.91 26.02
CA ASP A 328 -11.22 13.15 26.52
C ASP A 328 -11.66 14.07 25.37
N LEU A 329 -10.80 14.24 24.35
CA LEU A 329 -11.11 15.00 23.13
C LEU A 329 -12.26 14.38 22.34
N THR A 330 -12.33 13.05 22.26
CA THR A 330 -13.44 12.32 21.62
C THR A 330 -14.75 12.57 22.37
N THR A 331 -14.72 12.54 23.71
CA THR A 331 -15.87 12.85 24.56
C THR A 331 -16.33 14.30 24.35
N ALA A 332 -15.40 15.26 24.37
CA ALA A 332 -15.68 16.67 24.10
C ALA A 332 -16.19 16.93 22.67
N ALA A 333 -15.78 16.13 21.68
CA ALA A 333 -16.30 16.20 20.31
C ALA A 333 -17.72 15.64 20.19
N THR A 334 -18.11 14.68 21.02
CA THR A 334 -19.51 14.22 21.13
C THR A 334 -20.39 15.31 21.75
N VAL A 335 -19.99 15.86 22.90
CA VAL A 335 -20.73 16.96 23.56
C VAL A 335 -20.93 18.17 22.63
N ARG A 336 -19.90 18.57 21.87
CA ARG A 336 -20.02 19.65 20.87
C ARG A 336 -20.99 19.32 19.74
N ARG A 337 -20.99 18.08 19.22
CA ARG A 337 -21.91 17.65 18.16
C ARG A 337 -23.35 17.51 18.64
N ASP A 338 -23.55 17.10 19.89
CA ASP A 338 -24.88 17.05 20.50
C ASP A 338 -25.40 18.47 20.74
N HIS A 339 -24.59 19.38 21.29
CA HIS A 339 -24.95 20.79 21.43
C HIS A 339 -25.27 21.47 20.07
N LEU A 340 -24.46 21.24 19.03
CA LEU A 340 -24.75 21.75 17.69
C LEU A 340 -26.04 21.15 17.11
N ARG A 341 -26.33 19.87 17.39
CA ARG A 341 -27.61 19.25 16.99
C ARG A 341 -28.79 19.90 17.71
N ASP A 342 -28.66 20.15 19.01
CA ASP A 342 -29.71 20.77 19.81
C ASP A 342 -29.95 22.21 19.33
N VAL A 343 -28.89 22.99 19.05
CA VAL A 343 -28.98 24.33 18.44
C VAL A 343 -29.63 24.30 17.05
N LEU A 344 -29.37 23.27 16.23
CA LEU A 344 -30.02 23.10 14.92
C LEU A 344 -31.48 22.65 15.01
N VAL A 345 -31.89 22.01 16.11
CA VAL A 345 -33.26 21.53 16.35
C VAL A 345 -34.12 22.59 17.05
N GLU A 346 -33.51 23.41 17.92
CA GLU A 346 -34.16 24.49 18.68
C GLU A 346 -34.05 25.88 18.00
N GLY A 347 -33.22 26.00 16.95
CA GLY A 347 -32.76 27.27 16.40
C GLY A 347 -33.87 28.24 15.98
N SER A 348 -33.83 29.46 16.53
CA SER A 348 -34.58 30.59 15.99
C SER A 348 -34.02 30.99 14.62
N ALA A 349 -34.78 31.78 13.86
CA ALA A 349 -34.35 32.31 12.57
C ALA A 349 -33.06 33.15 12.67
N ASP A 350 -32.73 33.66 13.86
CA ASP A 350 -31.58 34.52 14.13
C ASP A 350 -30.26 33.72 14.13
N THR A 351 -30.23 32.53 14.74
CA THR A 351 -29.01 31.69 14.76
C THR A 351 -28.67 31.16 13.36
N ALA A 352 -29.67 30.80 12.56
CA ALA A 352 -29.45 30.45 11.16
C ALA A 352 -28.95 31.63 10.33
N HIS A 353 -29.40 32.85 10.64
CA HIS A 353 -28.96 34.08 9.99
C HIS A 353 -27.50 34.42 10.36
N GLU A 354 -27.11 34.31 11.64
CA GLU A 354 -25.72 34.50 12.07
C GLU A 354 -24.75 33.51 11.41
N LEU A 355 -25.12 32.22 11.33
CA LEU A 355 -24.33 31.21 10.63
C LEU A 355 -24.18 31.53 9.13
N LEU A 356 -25.25 31.97 8.47
CA LEU A 356 -25.20 32.36 7.05
C LEU A 356 -24.35 33.61 6.80
N ILE A 357 -24.34 34.58 7.73
CA ILE A 357 -23.41 35.72 7.67
C ILE A 357 -21.96 35.26 7.80
N GLY A 358 -21.68 34.30 8.69
CA GLY A 358 -20.36 33.69 8.81
C GLY A 358 -19.91 33.06 7.48
N MET A 359 -20.71 32.17 6.92
CA MET A 359 -20.40 31.49 5.65
C MET A 359 -20.22 32.46 4.47
N VAL A 360 -21.03 33.53 4.39
CA VAL A 360 -20.84 34.59 3.38
C VAL A 360 -19.54 35.36 3.64
N SER A 361 -19.19 35.62 4.91
CA SER A 361 -17.96 36.36 5.26
C SER A 361 -16.70 35.57 4.94
N ASP A 362 -16.69 34.27 5.24
CA ASP A 362 -15.59 33.35 4.93
C ASP A 362 -15.39 33.26 3.40
N GLN A 363 -16.48 33.11 2.64
CA GLN A 363 -16.41 33.02 1.17
C GLN A 363 -15.88 34.31 0.52
N LEU A 364 -16.18 35.49 1.07
CA LEU A 364 -15.73 36.77 0.54
C LEU A 364 -14.21 36.94 0.61
N ASP A 365 -13.56 36.42 1.67
CA ASP A 365 -12.10 36.51 1.84
C ASP A 365 -11.32 35.63 0.84
N GLU A 366 -11.98 34.62 0.25
CA GLU A 366 -11.41 33.74 -0.80
C GLU A 366 -11.83 34.15 -2.23
N THR A 367 -12.61 35.22 -2.41
CA THR A 367 -13.21 35.60 -3.70
C THR A 367 -12.34 36.61 -4.47
N GLU A 368 -12.10 36.35 -5.76
CA GLU A 368 -11.33 37.25 -6.64
C GLU A 368 -12.00 38.63 -6.83
N VAL A 369 -11.18 39.67 -7.03
CA VAL A 369 -11.62 41.08 -7.19
C VAL A 369 -12.66 41.24 -8.30
N ASP A 370 -12.45 40.62 -9.48
CA ASP A 370 -13.39 40.66 -10.62
C ASP A 370 -14.82 40.20 -10.22
N VAL A 371 -14.91 39.18 -9.36
CA VAL A 371 -16.17 38.60 -8.89
C VAL A 371 -16.83 39.52 -7.85
N LEU A 372 -16.02 40.10 -6.94
CA LEU A 372 -16.51 41.04 -5.93
C LEU A 372 -17.12 42.31 -6.55
N GLU A 373 -16.58 42.79 -7.67
CA GLU A 373 -17.13 43.96 -8.38
C GLU A 373 -18.51 43.68 -8.97
N LEU A 374 -18.69 42.52 -9.60
CA LEU A 374 -20.00 42.07 -10.12
C LEU A 374 -21.03 41.89 -8.99
N VAL A 375 -20.61 41.41 -7.81
CA VAL A 375 -21.48 41.28 -6.64
C VAL A 375 -21.84 42.66 -6.06
N VAL A 376 -20.90 43.61 -6.01
CA VAL A 376 -21.16 45.01 -5.62
C VAL A 376 -22.18 45.66 -6.56
N ASP A 377 -22.04 45.50 -7.87
CA ASP A 377 -22.98 46.01 -8.87
C ASP A 377 -24.35 45.31 -8.81
N MET A 378 -24.38 43.98 -8.67
CA MET A 378 -25.62 43.19 -8.50
C MET A 378 -26.40 43.64 -7.27
N LEU A 379 -25.71 43.91 -6.17
CA LEU A 379 -26.31 44.45 -4.94
C LEU A 379 -26.59 45.96 -5.01
N SER A 380 -26.25 46.61 -6.13
CA SER A 380 -26.42 48.04 -6.38
C SER A 380 -25.76 48.92 -5.30
N LEU A 381 -24.63 48.43 -4.78
CA LEU A 381 -23.78 49.14 -3.83
C LEU A 381 -22.95 50.21 -4.56
N PRO A 382 -22.48 51.26 -3.87
CA PRO A 382 -21.65 52.28 -4.52
C PRO A 382 -20.35 51.67 -5.05
N ALA A 383 -19.99 51.98 -6.29
CA ALA A 383 -18.74 51.53 -6.89
C ALA A 383 -17.50 51.99 -6.10
N VAL A 384 -16.40 51.25 -6.23
CA VAL A 384 -15.06 51.63 -5.76
C VAL A 384 -14.27 52.10 -6.98
N LEU A 385 -13.92 53.39 -7.02
CA LEU A 385 -13.26 54.00 -8.19
C LEU A 385 -11.73 54.05 -8.07
N ASP A 386 -11.20 53.81 -6.87
CA ASP A 386 -9.78 53.92 -6.58
C ASP A 386 -9.06 52.58 -6.83
N ASN A 387 -8.07 52.60 -7.73
CA ASN A 387 -7.26 51.43 -8.05
C ASN A 387 -6.09 51.32 -7.05
N THR A 388 -6.39 50.80 -5.87
CA THR A 388 -5.46 50.62 -4.73
C THR A 388 -5.13 49.14 -4.54
N ASP A 389 -3.99 48.84 -3.91
CA ASP A 389 -3.59 47.45 -3.64
C ASP A 389 -4.60 46.73 -2.73
N ASP A 390 -5.26 47.47 -1.82
CA ASP A 390 -6.28 46.97 -0.89
C ASP A 390 -7.71 46.89 -1.51
N ARG A 391 -7.86 47.01 -2.84
CA ARG A 391 -9.18 47.11 -3.52
C ARG A 391 -10.09 45.91 -3.27
N GLY A 392 -9.55 44.70 -3.16
CA GLY A 392 -10.30 43.47 -2.86
C GLY A 392 -10.98 43.56 -1.49
N ASP A 393 -10.20 43.85 -0.44
CA ASP A 393 -10.68 43.99 0.94
C ASP A 393 -11.78 45.05 1.05
N ILE A 394 -11.62 46.19 0.37
CA ILE A 394 -12.61 47.28 0.35
C ILE A 394 -13.94 46.83 -0.29
N LEU A 395 -13.92 45.97 -1.30
CA LEU A 395 -15.12 45.41 -1.93
C LEU A 395 -15.75 44.33 -1.04
N ALA A 396 -14.94 43.42 -0.48
CA ALA A 396 -15.38 42.38 0.44
C ALA A 396 -16.09 42.98 1.67
N ASP A 397 -15.51 44.01 2.30
CA ASP A 397 -16.13 44.71 3.44
C ASP A 397 -17.45 45.40 3.10
N ARG A 398 -17.63 45.89 1.85
CA ARG A 398 -18.91 46.46 1.41
C ARG A 398 -19.99 45.39 1.27
N VAL A 399 -19.66 44.25 0.68
CA VAL A 399 -20.61 43.12 0.55
C VAL A 399 -20.94 42.54 1.93
N ARG A 400 -19.93 42.37 2.80
CA ARG A 400 -20.06 41.97 4.20
C ARG A 400 -20.98 42.90 5.00
N GLY A 401 -20.80 44.22 4.85
CA GLY A 401 -21.66 45.23 5.47
C GLY A 401 -23.11 45.19 4.96
N ALA A 402 -23.32 44.93 3.67
CA ALA A 402 -24.66 44.75 3.11
C ALA A 402 -25.33 43.45 3.62
N ALA A 403 -24.57 42.35 3.69
CA ALA A 403 -25.02 41.03 4.12
C ALA A 403 -25.65 41.05 5.54
N GLN A 404 -25.11 41.84 6.46
CA GLN A 404 -25.67 42.00 7.82
C GLN A 404 -27.13 42.46 7.88
N SER A 405 -27.67 43.01 6.79
CA SER A 405 -29.07 43.48 6.69
C SER A 405 -29.99 42.58 5.85
N MET A 406 -29.46 41.48 5.29
CA MET A 406 -30.19 40.61 4.37
C MET A 406 -30.99 39.53 5.08
N SER A 407 -32.15 39.14 4.54
CA SER A 407 -32.87 37.97 5.06
C SER A 407 -32.11 36.67 4.78
N ALA A 408 -32.30 35.63 5.60
CA ALA A 408 -31.64 34.33 5.41
C ALA A 408 -31.80 33.77 3.98
N ALA A 409 -32.97 33.94 3.36
CA ALA A 409 -33.20 33.55 1.97
C ALA A 409 -32.33 34.33 0.96
N LYS A 410 -32.08 35.63 1.20
CA LYS A 410 -31.15 36.43 0.39
C LYS A 410 -29.69 36.05 0.63
N LEU A 411 -29.32 35.73 1.88
CA LEU A 411 -27.97 35.24 2.20
C LEU A 411 -27.65 33.89 1.53
N VAL A 412 -28.60 32.95 1.53
CA VAL A 412 -28.46 31.68 0.80
C VAL A 412 -28.29 31.90 -0.71
N ILE A 413 -29.04 32.85 -1.29
CA ILE A 413 -28.89 33.22 -2.70
C ILE A 413 -27.51 33.86 -2.94
N LEU A 414 -27.09 34.82 -2.12
CA LEU A 414 -25.81 35.51 -2.24
C LEU A 414 -24.63 34.52 -2.13
N LEU A 415 -24.65 33.62 -1.14
CA LEU A 415 -23.66 32.56 -0.98
C LEU A 415 -23.59 31.68 -2.22
N ARG A 416 -24.75 31.23 -2.73
CA ARG A 416 -24.81 30.44 -3.95
C ARG A 416 -24.30 31.18 -5.19
N TYR A 417 -24.48 32.50 -5.26
CA TYR A 417 -23.89 33.29 -6.35
C TYR A 417 -22.37 33.42 -6.20
N LEU A 418 -21.84 33.69 -4.99
CA LEU A 418 -20.40 33.73 -4.73
C LEU A 418 -19.71 32.40 -5.08
N GLU A 419 -20.36 31.25 -4.80
CA GLU A 419 -19.87 29.91 -5.17
C GLU A 419 -19.88 29.60 -6.69
N GLN A 420 -20.63 30.35 -7.52
CA GLN A 420 -20.92 29.98 -8.91
C GLN A 420 -20.47 31.04 -9.93
N LEU A 421 -20.50 32.33 -9.57
CA LEU A 421 -20.03 33.44 -10.40
C LEU A 421 -18.60 33.29 -10.94
N PRO A 422 -17.59 32.80 -10.17
CA PRO A 422 -16.24 32.58 -10.70
C PRO A 422 -16.24 31.64 -11.92
N ALA A 423 -17.17 30.68 -11.95
CA ALA A 423 -17.28 29.72 -13.02
C ALA A 423 -18.18 30.19 -14.18
N GLU A 424 -19.22 31.00 -13.91
CA GLU A 424 -19.96 31.70 -14.98
C GLU A 424 -19.05 32.70 -15.73
N LEU A 425 -18.18 33.42 -15.01
CA LEU A 425 -17.13 34.28 -15.59
C LEU A 425 -16.14 33.53 -16.49
N ALA A 426 -15.84 32.26 -16.15
CA ALA A 426 -14.98 31.43 -16.98
C ALA A 426 -15.66 31.06 -18.31
N LEU A 427 -16.98 30.89 -18.35
CA LEU A 427 -17.72 30.58 -19.59
C LEU A 427 -17.66 31.74 -20.61
N ASP A 428 -17.71 32.99 -20.16
CA ASP A 428 -17.66 34.17 -21.04
C ASP A 428 -16.23 34.51 -21.51
N ASN A 429 -15.20 33.84 -20.95
CA ASN A 429 -13.80 34.04 -21.33
C ASN A 429 -13.07 32.74 -21.68
N LEU A 430 -13.25 32.30 -22.93
CA LEU A 430 -12.62 31.11 -23.53
C LEU A 430 -11.08 31.04 -23.40
N SER A 431 -10.39 32.16 -23.15
CA SER A 431 -8.94 32.12 -22.90
C SER A 431 -8.56 31.59 -21.51
N ARG A 432 -9.46 31.67 -20.52
CA ARG A 432 -9.29 31.10 -19.17
C ARG A 432 -9.50 29.56 -19.15
N TRP A 433 -9.75 28.93 -20.30
CA TRP A 433 -9.88 27.48 -20.46
C TRP A 433 -8.53 26.79 -20.77
N LEU A 434 -7.48 27.58 -21.00
CA LEU A 434 -6.15 27.11 -21.36
C LEU A 434 -5.38 26.56 -20.14
N PRO A 435 -4.47 25.57 -20.30
CA PRO A 435 -3.85 24.87 -19.18
C PRO A 435 -2.97 25.78 -18.30
N ASP A 436 -2.45 26.85 -18.89
CA ASP A 436 -1.53 27.80 -18.25
C ASP A 436 -2.24 28.87 -17.40
N CYS A 437 -3.58 28.84 -17.29
CA CYS A 437 -4.37 29.80 -16.53
C CYS A 437 -4.96 29.15 -15.25
N PRO A 438 -4.49 29.51 -14.04
CA PRO A 438 -5.09 29.00 -12.81
C PRO A 438 -6.50 29.58 -12.59
N PRO A 439 -7.42 28.87 -11.88
CA PRO A 439 -7.28 27.55 -11.27
C PRO A 439 -7.96 26.38 -12.03
N TYR A 440 -8.45 26.58 -13.26
CA TYR A 440 -9.38 25.64 -13.91
C TYR A 440 -8.72 24.75 -14.99
N SER A 441 -8.47 23.49 -14.65
CA SER A 441 -7.83 22.50 -15.53
C SER A 441 -8.75 21.97 -16.63
N LEU A 442 -8.20 21.20 -17.59
CA LEU A 442 -9.01 20.47 -18.59
C LEU A 442 -10.01 19.50 -17.94
N GLN A 443 -9.68 18.93 -16.78
CA GLN A 443 -10.62 18.13 -15.99
C GLN A 443 -11.84 18.96 -15.56
N SER A 444 -11.63 20.22 -15.16
CA SER A 444 -12.72 21.16 -14.90
C SER A 444 -13.51 21.42 -16.18
N ALA A 445 -12.87 21.89 -17.26
CA ALA A 445 -13.56 22.24 -18.51
C ALA A 445 -14.40 21.08 -19.10
N ASN A 446 -13.93 19.83 -19.00
CA ASN A 446 -14.70 18.65 -19.41
C ASN A 446 -15.90 18.35 -18.50
N ALA A 447 -15.83 18.63 -17.19
CA ALA A 447 -16.99 18.51 -16.31
C ALA A 447 -18.10 19.51 -16.74
N TRP A 448 -17.72 20.75 -17.07
CA TRP A 448 -18.62 21.76 -17.62
C TRP A 448 -19.21 21.33 -18.98
N ARG A 449 -18.40 20.73 -19.88
CA ARG A 449 -18.89 20.15 -21.15
C ARG A 449 -20.04 19.17 -20.94
N CYS A 450 -19.92 18.29 -19.95
CA CYS A 450 -20.92 17.28 -19.61
C CYS A 450 -22.15 17.84 -18.87
N GLU A 451 -21.97 18.77 -17.94
CA GLU A 451 -23.06 19.31 -17.13
C GLU A 451 -23.95 20.29 -17.91
N LEU A 452 -23.35 21.21 -18.68
CA LEU A 452 -24.10 22.14 -19.52
C LEU A 452 -24.72 21.43 -20.74
N GLY A 453 -23.97 20.57 -21.43
CA GLY A 453 -24.45 19.88 -22.63
C GLY A 453 -25.44 18.73 -22.36
N GLY A 454 -25.45 18.19 -21.15
CA GLY A 454 -26.32 17.07 -20.74
C GLY A 454 -27.67 17.55 -20.18
N PRO A 455 -27.82 17.65 -18.84
CA PRO A 455 -29.08 18.00 -18.20
C PRO A 455 -29.59 19.42 -18.50
N LEU A 456 -28.72 20.35 -18.90
CA LEU A 456 -29.07 21.75 -19.18
C LEU A 456 -29.25 22.06 -20.68
N GLY A 457 -28.90 21.13 -21.57
CA GLY A 457 -29.19 21.22 -23.01
C GLY A 457 -28.45 22.32 -23.78
N TYR A 458 -27.28 22.75 -23.30
CA TYR A 458 -26.46 23.76 -23.97
C TYR A 458 -25.83 23.21 -25.26
N GLU A 459 -26.05 23.89 -26.39
CA GLU A 459 -25.44 23.54 -27.68
C GLU A 459 -24.11 24.29 -27.87
N TRP A 460 -23.01 23.56 -27.70
CA TRP A 460 -21.63 24.04 -27.90
C TRP A 460 -21.38 24.48 -29.35
N SER A 461 -20.72 25.62 -29.53
CA SER A 461 -20.28 26.09 -30.84
C SER A 461 -19.03 25.34 -31.35
N ASP A 462 -18.81 25.40 -32.66
CA ASP A 462 -17.63 24.79 -33.31
C ASP A 462 -16.29 25.28 -32.74
N VAL A 463 -16.25 26.53 -32.22
CA VAL A 463 -15.04 27.13 -31.64
C VAL A 463 -14.76 26.55 -30.25
N GLU A 464 -15.79 26.43 -29.41
CA GLU A 464 -15.68 25.85 -28.06
C GLU A 464 -15.34 24.36 -28.11
N ALA A 465 -15.99 23.62 -29.03
CA ALA A 465 -15.68 22.22 -29.27
C ALA A 465 -14.23 22.04 -29.75
N GLY A 466 -13.77 22.91 -30.66
CA GLY A 466 -12.38 22.90 -31.16
C GLY A 466 -11.35 23.14 -30.06
N LEU A 467 -11.59 24.11 -29.16
CA LEU A 467 -10.70 24.41 -28.03
C LEU A 467 -10.58 23.24 -27.06
N LEU A 468 -11.69 22.59 -26.70
CA LEU A 468 -11.69 21.40 -25.84
C LEU A 468 -10.94 20.21 -26.47
N ASP A 469 -11.08 20.05 -27.79
CA ASP A 469 -10.42 18.97 -28.53
C ASP A 469 -8.92 19.29 -28.81
N ASP A 470 -8.52 20.57 -28.83
CA ASP A 470 -7.11 21.01 -28.81
C ASP A 470 -6.47 20.78 -27.43
N LEU A 471 -7.17 21.12 -26.35
CA LEU A 471 -6.75 20.87 -24.97
C LEU A 471 -6.53 19.37 -24.71
N ALA A 472 -7.48 18.52 -25.13
CA ALA A 472 -7.36 17.07 -24.98
C ALA A 472 -6.17 16.49 -25.78
N ARG A 473 -5.78 17.13 -26.88
CA ARG A 473 -4.57 16.76 -27.64
C ARG A 473 -3.29 17.26 -26.96
N ALA A 474 -3.32 18.43 -26.32
CA ALA A 474 -2.18 18.95 -25.57
C ALA A 474 -1.91 18.11 -24.31
N GLU A 475 -2.94 17.74 -23.55
CA GLU A 475 -2.81 16.85 -22.38
C GLU A 475 -2.34 15.45 -22.79
N ALA A 476 -2.91 14.87 -23.85
CA ALA A 476 -2.46 13.57 -24.38
C ALA A 476 -1.03 13.59 -24.94
N ALA A 477 -0.55 14.74 -25.46
CA ALA A 477 0.84 14.90 -25.88
C ALA A 477 1.80 15.06 -24.70
N ALA A 478 1.35 15.66 -23.60
CA ALA A 478 2.12 15.78 -22.35
C ALA A 478 2.20 14.46 -21.56
N ASP A 479 1.26 13.54 -21.75
CA ASP A 479 1.30 12.17 -21.22
C ASP A 479 2.17 11.19 -22.07
N ASP A 480 2.53 11.58 -23.32
CA ASP A 480 3.33 10.79 -24.27
C ASP A 480 4.83 11.20 -24.34
N GLU A 481 5.25 12.28 -23.64
CA GLU A 481 6.66 12.71 -23.44
C GLU A 481 7.27 12.21 -22.11
#